data_AF-A0A9D7QLL1-F1
#
_entry.id   AF-A0A9D7QLL1-F1
#
_cell.length_a   1.000
_cell.length_b   1.000
_cell.length_c   1.000
_cell.angle_alpha   90.00
_cell.angle_beta   90.00
_cell.angle_gamma   90.00
#
_symmetry.space_group_name_H-M   'P 1'
#
loop_
_entity.id
_entity.type
_entity.pdbx_description
1 polymer ?
#
loop_
_entity_poly.entity_id
_entity_poly.type
_entity_poly.pdbx_seq_one_letter_code
_entity_poly.pdbx_strand_id
1 'polypeptide(L)'
;MLTLLSQWVIQSSIADQEHDSRIVNLAGRQRMLSQKITKISFYLAGEESPSRRKEYLGKLEEALALWERSHAGLLHGDADLDLPGKNSTAVVTLFQSIESAHLAMAAAARDILSAPDDMARLKQAAQRIRDAEPNFLAGMDEIVFRYDAEAKTRVKLVRNLETGLTVLILLVLALEAKFIFAPAVRRLRLDMRTLEAHDAEMETLFSASPTAMFLVDEAALTIIRCNRKAEQLIGCGAEYLQQRPFSDLLDCRHEVNRLFLGQDPHRRCPRGP
;
A
#
# COMPACT_ATOMS: atom_id res chain seq x y z
N MET A 1 9.54 -3.22 2.83
CA MET A 1 9.33 -4.23 1.76
C MET A 1 8.01 -4.97 1.92
N LEU A 2 7.71 -5.59 3.08
CA LEU A 2 6.41 -6.25 3.33
C LEU A 2 5.20 -5.31 3.13
N THR A 3 5.32 -4.05 3.53
CA THR A 3 4.28 -3.03 3.32
C THR A 3 4.05 -2.69 1.85
N LEU A 4 5.12 -2.64 1.03
CA LEU A 4 5.02 -2.38 -0.41
C LEU A 4 4.37 -3.57 -1.13
N LEU A 5 4.70 -4.80 -0.72
CA LEU A 5 4.05 -6.01 -1.21
C LEU A 5 2.55 -6.01 -0.86
N SER A 6 2.20 -5.65 0.38
CA SER A 6 0.80 -5.50 0.82
C SER A 6 0.05 -4.52 -0.08
N GLN A 7 0.64 -3.34 -0.30
CA GLN A 7 0.03 -2.29 -1.11
C GLN A 7 -0.18 -2.72 -2.57
N TRP A 8 0.78 -3.44 -3.15
CA TRP A 8 0.65 -3.97 -4.51
C TRP A 8 -0.48 -4.99 -4.64
N VAL A 9 -0.61 -5.92 -3.68
CA VAL A 9 -1.70 -6.90 -3.64
C VAL A 9 -3.07 -6.22 -3.55
N ILE A 10 -3.19 -5.17 -2.70
CA ILE A 10 -4.43 -4.41 -2.55
C ILE A 10 -4.81 -3.72 -3.86
N GLN A 11 -3.88 -3.02 -4.49
CA GLN A 11 -4.14 -2.31 -5.75
C GLN A 11 -4.56 -3.27 -6.87
N SER A 12 -3.90 -4.42 -6.99
CA SER A 12 -4.30 -5.46 -7.95
C SER A 12 -5.71 -5.98 -7.67
N SER A 13 -6.05 -6.21 -6.40
CA SER A 13 -7.37 -6.72 -6.02
C SER A 13 -8.50 -5.71 -6.24
N ILE A 14 -8.24 -4.41 -6.13
CA ILE A 14 -9.23 -3.37 -6.42
C ILE A 14 -9.59 -3.38 -7.91
N ALA A 15 -8.60 -3.48 -8.80
CA ALA A 15 -8.83 -3.57 -10.23
C ALA A 15 -9.69 -4.80 -10.61
N ASP A 16 -9.38 -5.96 -10.02
CA ASP A 16 -10.18 -7.18 -10.23
C ASP A 16 -11.63 -7.04 -9.73
N GLN A 17 -11.86 -6.31 -8.63
CA GLN A 17 -13.19 -6.04 -8.10
C GLN A 17 -14.05 -5.15 -9.01
N GLU A 18 -13.45 -4.19 -9.72
CA GLU A 18 -14.16 -3.35 -10.68
C GLU A 18 -14.68 -4.19 -11.86
N HIS A 19 -13.83 -5.07 -12.41
CA HIS A 19 -14.24 -6.01 -13.46
C HIS A 19 -15.33 -6.97 -12.97
N ASP A 20 -15.18 -7.56 -11.78
CA ASP A 20 -16.17 -8.48 -11.19
C ASP A 20 -17.53 -7.79 -11.02
N SER A 21 -17.55 -6.56 -10.51
CA SER A 21 -18.78 -5.77 -10.35
C SER A 21 -19.45 -5.45 -11.69
N ARG A 22 -18.65 -5.17 -12.72
CA ARG A 22 -19.16 -4.91 -14.08
C ARG A 22 -19.80 -6.16 -14.68
N ILE A 23 -19.16 -7.31 -14.56
CA ILE A 23 -19.68 -8.60 -15.04
C ILE A 23 -21.02 -8.91 -14.37
N VAL A 24 -21.11 -8.79 -13.04
CA VAL A 24 -22.36 -9.02 -12.29
C VAL A 24 -23.48 -8.09 -12.74
N ASN A 25 -23.18 -6.80 -12.96
CA ASN A 25 -24.18 -5.83 -13.44
C ASN A 25 -24.65 -6.17 -14.87
N LEU A 26 -23.74 -6.51 -15.77
CA LEU A 26 -24.09 -6.83 -17.14
C LEU A 26 -24.88 -8.15 -17.25
N ALA A 27 -24.48 -9.18 -16.51
CA ALA A 27 -25.25 -10.41 -16.37
C ALA A 27 -26.63 -10.14 -15.73
N GLY A 28 -26.68 -9.26 -14.73
CA GLY A 28 -27.94 -8.80 -14.14
C GLY A 28 -28.86 -8.14 -15.16
N ARG A 29 -28.30 -7.34 -16.07
CA ARG A 29 -29.02 -6.66 -17.15
C ARG A 29 -29.61 -7.63 -18.18
N GLN A 30 -28.99 -8.79 -18.38
CA GLN A 30 -29.52 -9.83 -19.30
C GLN A 30 -30.92 -10.28 -18.88
N ARG A 31 -31.19 -10.42 -17.58
CA ARG A 31 -32.51 -10.77 -17.02
C ARG A 31 -33.55 -9.70 -17.31
N MET A 32 -33.18 -8.44 -17.11
CA MET A 32 -34.07 -7.32 -17.42
C MET A 32 -34.36 -7.25 -18.92
N LEU A 33 -33.34 -7.47 -19.77
CA LEU A 33 -33.49 -7.45 -21.21
C LEU A 33 -34.35 -8.60 -21.74
N SER A 34 -34.20 -9.83 -21.22
CA SER A 34 -35.05 -10.97 -21.60
C SER A 34 -36.52 -10.70 -21.29
N GLN A 35 -36.80 -10.14 -20.11
CA GLN A 35 -38.15 -9.72 -19.73
C GLN A 35 -38.66 -8.54 -20.57
N LYS A 36 -37.79 -7.56 -20.88
CA LYS A 36 -38.13 -6.41 -21.73
C LYS A 36 -38.50 -6.87 -23.14
N ILE A 37 -37.71 -7.76 -23.75
CA ILE A 37 -37.97 -8.36 -25.07
C ILE A 37 -39.31 -9.08 -25.05
N THR A 38 -39.56 -9.92 -24.03
CA THR A 38 -40.83 -10.63 -23.87
C THR A 38 -42.01 -9.68 -23.78
N LYS A 39 -41.92 -8.66 -22.91
CA LYS A 39 -42.96 -7.65 -22.74
C LYS A 39 -43.27 -6.89 -24.04
N ILE A 40 -42.24 -6.43 -24.76
CA ILE A 40 -42.42 -5.70 -26.02
C ILE A 40 -43.06 -6.61 -27.08
N SER A 41 -42.64 -7.88 -27.15
CA SER A 41 -43.18 -8.84 -28.10
C SER A 41 -44.68 -9.08 -27.87
N PHE A 42 -45.12 -9.11 -26.61
CA PHE A 42 -46.55 -9.16 -26.27
C PHE A 42 -47.31 -7.91 -26.70
N TYR A 43 -46.74 -6.71 -26.47
CA TYR A 43 -47.38 -5.48 -26.93
C TYR A 43 -47.51 -5.44 -28.45
N LEU A 44 -46.47 -5.84 -29.19
CA LEU A 44 -46.52 -5.92 -30.65
C LEU A 44 -47.61 -6.87 -31.16
N ALA A 45 -47.79 -8.02 -30.52
CA ALA A 45 -48.79 -9.01 -30.91
C ALA A 45 -50.26 -8.53 -30.73
N GLY A 46 -50.48 -7.47 -29.95
CA GLY A 46 -51.80 -6.88 -29.69
C GLY A 46 -51.96 -5.43 -30.13
N GLU A 47 -50.95 -4.83 -30.78
CA GLU A 47 -50.98 -3.40 -31.13
C GLU A 47 -51.64 -3.15 -32.49
N GLU A 48 -52.73 -2.40 -32.46
CA GLU A 48 -53.50 -2.01 -33.64
C GLU A 48 -52.99 -0.70 -34.25
N SER A 49 -52.38 0.19 -33.45
CA SER A 49 -51.87 1.47 -33.91
C SER A 49 -50.54 1.32 -34.68
N PRO A 50 -50.47 1.71 -35.97
CA PRO A 50 -49.23 1.62 -36.74
C PRO A 50 -48.09 2.45 -36.15
N SER A 51 -48.39 3.62 -35.60
CA SER A 51 -47.40 4.51 -34.98
C SER A 51 -46.78 3.89 -33.72
N ARG A 52 -47.61 3.32 -32.83
CA ARG A 52 -47.12 2.63 -31.62
C ARG A 52 -46.38 1.34 -31.96
N ARG A 53 -46.85 0.59 -32.97
CA ARG A 53 -46.16 -0.59 -33.46
C ARG A 53 -44.74 -0.25 -33.91
N LYS A 54 -44.58 0.81 -34.70
CA LYS A 54 -43.26 1.29 -35.12
C LYS A 54 -42.35 1.64 -33.93
N GLU A 55 -42.89 2.29 -32.92
CA GLU A 55 -42.16 2.61 -31.68
C GLU A 55 -41.70 1.34 -30.95
N TYR A 56 -42.58 0.34 -30.81
CA TYR A 56 -42.24 -0.93 -30.16
C TYR A 56 -41.23 -1.74 -30.96
N LEU A 57 -41.27 -1.72 -32.29
CA LEU A 57 -40.27 -2.37 -33.14
C LEU A 57 -38.88 -1.79 -32.92
N GLY A 58 -38.74 -0.46 -32.87
CA GLY A 58 -37.46 0.18 -32.56
C GLY A 58 -36.94 -0.21 -31.17
N LYS A 59 -37.82 -0.23 -30.16
CA LYS A 59 -37.46 -0.68 -28.80
C LYS A 59 -37.05 -2.15 -28.74
N LEU A 60 -37.67 -3.00 -29.55
CA LEU A 60 -37.32 -4.42 -29.65
C LEU A 60 -35.96 -4.61 -30.29
N GLU A 61 -35.70 -3.91 -31.39
CA GLU A 61 -34.43 -3.94 -32.11
C GLU A 61 -33.26 -3.51 -31.20
N GLU A 62 -33.41 -2.37 -30.51
CA GLU A 62 -32.41 -1.89 -29.54
C GLU A 62 -32.18 -2.88 -28.39
N ALA A 63 -33.27 -3.43 -27.83
CA ALA A 63 -33.17 -4.36 -26.72
C ALA A 63 -32.51 -5.68 -27.14
N LEU A 64 -32.87 -6.20 -28.31
CA LEU A 64 -32.31 -7.42 -28.88
C LEU A 64 -30.82 -7.25 -29.17
N ALA A 65 -30.42 -6.18 -29.85
CA ALA A 65 -29.03 -5.91 -30.18
C ALA A 65 -28.15 -5.79 -28.92
N LEU A 66 -28.64 -5.06 -27.90
CA LEU A 66 -27.91 -4.95 -26.63
C LEU A 66 -27.85 -6.28 -25.89
N TRP A 67 -28.92 -7.06 -25.91
CA TRP A 67 -29.00 -8.36 -25.25
C TRP A 67 -28.02 -9.35 -25.86
N GLU A 68 -28.03 -9.51 -27.18
CA GLU A 68 -27.13 -10.41 -27.93
C GLU A 68 -25.66 -10.00 -27.79
N ARG A 69 -25.35 -8.70 -27.92
CA ARG A 69 -23.97 -8.20 -27.76
C ARG A 69 -23.45 -8.48 -26.36
N SER A 70 -24.27 -8.19 -25.34
CA SER A 70 -23.88 -8.41 -23.95
C SER A 70 -23.74 -9.91 -23.64
N HIS A 71 -24.60 -10.77 -24.21
CA HIS A 71 -24.48 -12.22 -24.07
C HIS A 71 -23.16 -12.75 -24.67
N ALA A 72 -22.85 -12.35 -25.90
CA ALA A 72 -21.59 -12.69 -26.56
C ALA A 72 -20.37 -12.15 -25.80
N GLY A 73 -20.44 -10.89 -25.34
CA GLY A 73 -19.38 -10.26 -24.55
C GLY A 73 -19.14 -10.96 -23.20
N LEU A 74 -20.21 -11.44 -22.54
CA LEU A 74 -20.07 -12.23 -21.32
C LEU A 74 -19.41 -13.59 -21.59
N LEU A 75 -19.67 -14.21 -22.74
CA LEU A 75 -19.14 -15.55 -23.06
C LEU A 75 -17.71 -15.53 -23.62
N HIS A 76 -17.39 -14.53 -24.46
CA HIS A 76 -16.15 -14.48 -25.25
C HIS A 76 -15.27 -13.26 -24.96
N GLY A 77 -15.78 -12.29 -24.19
CA GLY A 77 -15.14 -10.99 -23.99
C GLY A 77 -15.61 -9.96 -25.00
N ASP A 78 -15.58 -8.70 -24.59
CA ASP A 78 -15.89 -7.52 -25.41
C ASP A 78 -15.10 -6.35 -24.80
N ALA A 79 -14.11 -5.84 -25.53
CA ALA A 79 -13.21 -4.80 -25.05
C ALA A 79 -13.93 -3.46 -24.81
N ASP A 80 -14.94 -3.13 -25.61
CA ASP A 80 -15.70 -1.89 -25.44
C ASP A 80 -16.61 -1.97 -24.21
N LEU A 81 -17.08 -3.18 -23.88
CA LEU A 81 -17.85 -3.45 -22.66
C LEU A 81 -16.95 -3.74 -21.46
N ASP A 82 -15.62 -3.69 -21.62
CA ASP A 82 -14.64 -3.98 -20.58
C ASP A 82 -14.84 -5.37 -19.93
N LEU A 83 -15.09 -6.36 -20.80
CA LEU A 83 -15.33 -7.76 -20.42
C LEU A 83 -14.15 -8.63 -20.81
N PRO A 84 -13.50 -9.32 -19.86
CA PRO A 84 -12.30 -10.11 -20.13
C PRO A 84 -12.59 -11.46 -20.82
N GLY A 85 -13.84 -11.95 -20.82
CA GLY A 85 -14.21 -13.26 -21.39
C GLY A 85 -13.63 -14.47 -20.65
N LYS A 86 -13.09 -14.29 -19.44
CA LYS A 86 -12.42 -15.34 -18.66
C LYS A 86 -13.40 -15.99 -17.68
N ASN A 87 -14.23 -16.89 -18.20
CA ASN A 87 -15.23 -17.59 -17.39
C ASN A 87 -14.68 -18.86 -16.73
N SER A 88 -15.18 -19.16 -15.53
CA SER A 88 -14.96 -20.46 -14.90
C SER A 88 -15.68 -21.57 -15.67
N THR A 89 -15.23 -22.81 -15.51
CA THR A 89 -15.92 -23.98 -16.10
C THR A 89 -17.38 -24.08 -15.67
N ALA A 90 -17.68 -23.68 -14.42
CA ALA A 90 -19.05 -23.67 -13.91
C ALA A 90 -19.92 -22.65 -14.66
N VAL A 91 -19.43 -21.43 -14.87
CA VAL A 91 -20.14 -20.39 -15.63
C VAL A 91 -20.33 -20.81 -17.08
N VAL A 92 -19.31 -21.37 -17.74
CA VAL A 92 -19.44 -21.87 -19.13
C VAL A 92 -20.52 -22.94 -19.25
N THR A 93 -20.59 -23.86 -18.29
CA THR A 93 -21.61 -24.92 -18.26
C THR A 93 -23.02 -24.34 -18.12
N LEU A 94 -23.19 -23.28 -17.32
CA LEU A 94 -24.47 -22.60 -17.18
C LEU A 94 -24.86 -21.83 -18.44
N PHE A 95 -23.92 -21.18 -19.13
CA PHE A 95 -24.22 -20.57 -20.42
C PHE A 95 -24.66 -21.60 -21.46
N GLN A 96 -24.02 -22.77 -21.50
CA GLN A 96 -24.43 -23.87 -22.38
C GLN A 96 -25.85 -24.36 -22.10
N SER A 97 -26.29 -24.36 -20.83
CA SER A 97 -27.65 -24.83 -20.48
C SER A 97 -28.76 -23.87 -20.94
N ILE A 98 -28.47 -22.57 -21.05
CA ILE A 98 -29.43 -21.55 -21.50
C ILE A 98 -29.35 -21.23 -22.99
N GLU A 99 -28.33 -21.72 -23.70
CA GLU A 99 -28.06 -21.37 -25.11
C GLU A 99 -29.29 -21.61 -26.01
N SER A 100 -29.95 -22.76 -25.84
CA SER A 100 -31.15 -23.09 -26.61
C SER A 100 -32.29 -22.07 -26.43
N ALA A 101 -32.51 -21.63 -25.18
CA ALA A 101 -33.52 -20.61 -24.86
C ALA A 101 -33.11 -19.24 -25.41
N HIS A 102 -31.83 -18.88 -25.28
CA HIS A 102 -31.28 -17.64 -25.84
C HIS A 102 -31.51 -17.55 -27.36
N LEU A 103 -31.10 -18.60 -28.09
CA LEU A 103 -31.27 -18.68 -29.55
C LEU A 103 -32.74 -18.68 -29.99
N ALA A 104 -33.62 -19.38 -29.26
CA ALA A 104 -35.05 -19.41 -29.56
C ALA A 104 -35.69 -18.02 -29.44
N MET A 105 -35.37 -17.28 -28.36
CA MET A 105 -35.84 -15.91 -28.17
C MET A 105 -35.28 -14.96 -29.23
N ALA A 106 -33.97 -15.04 -29.52
CA ALA A 106 -33.33 -14.22 -30.54
C ALA A 106 -33.94 -14.43 -31.93
N ALA A 107 -34.11 -15.69 -32.34
CA ALA A 107 -34.73 -16.03 -33.62
C ALA A 107 -36.17 -15.52 -33.72
N ALA A 108 -36.96 -15.70 -32.66
CA ALA A 108 -38.34 -15.21 -32.64
C ALA A 108 -38.43 -13.67 -32.63
N ALA A 109 -37.52 -12.98 -31.96
CA ALA A 109 -37.45 -11.52 -31.99
C ALA A 109 -37.06 -11.00 -33.39
N ARG A 110 -36.12 -11.65 -34.08
CA ARG A 110 -35.79 -11.33 -35.48
C ARG A 110 -36.95 -11.62 -36.43
N ASP A 111 -37.72 -12.68 -36.18
CA ASP A 111 -38.93 -12.97 -36.94
C ASP A 111 -39.94 -11.82 -36.86
N ILE A 112 -40.15 -11.25 -35.66
CA ILE A 112 -41.00 -10.06 -35.45
C ILE A 112 -40.48 -8.87 -36.27
N LEU A 113 -39.17 -8.61 -36.22
CA LEU A 113 -38.55 -7.49 -36.94
C LEU A 113 -38.61 -7.66 -38.47
N SER A 114 -38.58 -8.91 -38.96
CA SER A 114 -38.59 -9.20 -40.41
C SER A 114 -39.97 -9.09 -41.07
N ALA A 115 -41.05 -9.24 -40.31
CA ALA A 115 -42.43 -9.26 -40.81
C ALA A 115 -43.36 -8.50 -39.87
N PRO A 116 -43.17 -7.17 -39.70
CA PRO A 116 -43.86 -6.38 -38.67
C PRO A 116 -45.37 -6.21 -38.90
N ASP A 117 -45.88 -6.45 -40.10
CA ASP A 117 -47.30 -6.30 -40.45
C ASP A 117 -48.08 -7.62 -40.42
N ASP A 118 -47.40 -8.76 -40.26
CA ASP A 118 -48.03 -10.08 -40.17
C ASP A 118 -48.42 -10.40 -38.73
N MET A 119 -49.66 -10.06 -38.37
CA MET A 119 -50.18 -10.27 -37.01
C MET A 119 -50.18 -11.74 -36.56
N ALA A 120 -50.33 -12.70 -37.48
CA ALA A 120 -50.29 -14.12 -37.13
C ALA A 120 -48.86 -14.53 -36.76
N ARG A 121 -47.88 -14.07 -37.54
CA ARG A 121 -46.45 -14.30 -37.28
C ARG A 121 -45.98 -13.60 -36.01
N LEU A 122 -46.45 -12.38 -35.74
CA LEU A 122 -46.17 -11.66 -34.48
C LEU A 122 -46.65 -12.45 -33.26
N LYS A 123 -47.90 -12.94 -33.28
CA LYS A 123 -48.46 -13.75 -32.18
C LYS A 123 -47.68 -15.05 -31.97
N GLN A 124 -47.32 -15.74 -33.04
CA GLN A 124 -46.53 -16.98 -32.96
C GLN A 124 -45.12 -16.73 -32.42
N ALA A 125 -44.45 -15.66 -32.85
CA ALA A 125 -43.14 -15.29 -32.35
C ALA A 125 -43.18 -14.85 -30.88
N ALA A 126 -44.18 -14.06 -30.48
CA ALA A 126 -44.36 -13.65 -29.08
C ALA A 126 -44.57 -14.87 -28.16
N GLN A 127 -45.31 -15.88 -28.62
CA GLN A 127 -45.48 -17.13 -27.89
C GLN A 127 -44.17 -17.92 -27.76
N ARG A 128 -43.38 -18.04 -28.84
CA ARG A 128 -42.05 -18.68 -28.76
C ARG A 128 -41.12 -17.98 -27.77
N ILE A 129 -41.12 -16.64 -27.73
CA ILE A 129 -40.34 -15.85 -26.77
C ILE A 129 -40.83 -16.14 -25.35
N ARG A 130 -42.14 -16.10 -25.11
CA ARG A 130 -42.75 -16.42 -23.81
C ARG A 130 -42.38 -17.81 -23.30
N ASP A 131 -42.35 -18.81 -24.18
CA ASP A 131 -42.09 -20.20 -23.80
C ASP A 131 -40.61 -20.44 -23.49
N ALA A 132 -39.70 -19.71 -24.14
CA ALA A 132 -38.26 -19.82 -23.93
C ALA A 132 -37.76 -18.96 -22.74
N GLU A 133 -38.39 -17.81 -22.47
CA GLU A 133 -37.91 -16.83 -21.49
C GLU A 133 -37.73 -17.38 -20.06
N PRO A 134 -38.63 -18.20 -19.49
CA PRO A 134 -38.47 -18.69 -18.13
C PRO A 134 -37.19 -19.50 -17.92
N ASN A 135 -36.83 -20.33 -18.91
CA ASN A 135 -35.60 -21.12 -18.87
C ASN A 135 -34.35 -20.24 -18.97
N PHE A 136 -34.38 -19.24 -19.86
CA PHE A 136 -33.30 -18.26 -19.96
C PHE A 136 -33.15 -17.46 -18.67
N LEU A 137 -34.26 -16.93 -18.13
CA LEU A 137 -34.28 -16.10 -16.93
C LEU A 137 -33.72 -16.86 -15.72
N ALA A 138 -34.22 -18.07 -15.47
CA ALA A 138 -33.78 -18.90 -14.35
C ALA A 138 -32.29 -19.28 -14.46
N GLY A 139 -31.82 -19.65 -15.65
CA GLY A 139 -30.40 -19.94 -15.83
C GLY A 139 -29.52 -18.70 -15.75
N MET A 140 -30.01 -17.53 -16.19
CA MET A 140 -29.30 -16.27 -16.03
C MET A 140 -29.24 -15.80 -14.57
N ASP A 141 -30.29 -16.05 -13.78
CA ASP A 141 -30.24 -15.87 -12.32
C ASP A 141 -29.10 -16.70 -11.71
N GLU A 142 -29.00 -17.98 -12.05
CA GLU A 142 -27.93 -18.85 -11.57
C GLU A 142 -26.54 -18.33 -12.00
N ILE A 143 -26.37 -17.88 -13.24
CA ILE A 143 -25.12 -17.27 -13.73
C ILE A 143 -24.75 -16.03 -12.92
N VAL A 144 -25.70 -15.14 -12.65
CA VAL A 144 -25.48 -13.95 -11.83
C VAL A 144 -25.04 -14.33 -10.41
N PHE A 145 -25.70 -15.33 -9.80
CA PHE A 145 -25.31 -15.82 -8.48
C PHE A 145 -23.92 -16.46 -8.48
N ARG A 146 -23.54 -17.18 -9.54
CA ARG A 146 -22.18 -17.73 -9.68
C ARG A 146 -21.12 -16.65 -9.81
N TYR A 147 -21.34 -15.64 -10.63
CA TYR A 147 -20.40 -14.51 -10.71
C TYR A 147 -20.24 -13.80 -9.36
N ASP A 148 -21.34 -13.52 -8.64
CA ASP A 148 -21.29 -12.89 -7.32
C ASP A 148 -20.56 -13.77 -6.29
N ALA A 149 -20.78 -15.09 -6.29
CA ALA A 149 -20.09 -16.02 -5.41
C ALA A 149 -18.59 -16.12 -5.70
N GLU A 150 -18.19 -16.15 -6.98
CA GLU A 150 -16.79 -16.16 -7.40
C GLU A 150 -16.07 -14.87 -7.00
N ALA A 151 -16.70 -13.71 -7.24
CA ALA A 151 -16.18 -12.40 -6.85
C ALA A 151 -15.99 -12.32 -5.33
N LYS A 152 -16.99 -12.72 -4.53
CA LYS A 152 -16.89 -12.75 -3.06
C LYS A 152 -15.78 -13.68 -2.57
N THR A 153 -15.57 -14.80 -3.24
CA THR A 153 -14.50 -15.75 -2.89
C THR A 153 -13.11 -15.16 -3.13
N ARG A 154 -12.91 -14.47 -4.27
CA ARG A 154 -11.68 -13.74 -4.59
C ARG A 154 -11.39 -12.66 -3.54
N VAL A 155 -12.40 -11.85 -3.20
CA VAL A 155 -12.27 -10.80 -2.17
C VAL A 155 -11.92 -11.39 -0.80
N LYS A 156 -12.55 -12.50 -0.41
CA LYS A 156 -12.28 -13.16 0.89
C LYS A 156 -10.86 -13.70 0.98
N LEU A 157 -10.33 -14.27 -0.11
CA LEU A 157 -8.93 -14.74 -0.16
C LEU A 157 -7.96 -13.59 0.07
N VAL A 158 -8.12 -12.48 -0.66
CA VAL A 158 -7.26 -11.30 -0.54
C VAL A 158 -7.34 -10.72 0.87
N ARG A 159 -8.53 -10.59 1.43
CA ARG A 159 -8.73 -10.09 2.80
C ARG A 159 -8.02 -10.96 3.84
N ASN A 160 -8.11 -12.28 3.72
CA ASN A 160 -7.45 -13.18 4.66
C ASN A 160 -5.91 -13.10 4.57
N LEU A 161 -5.38 -12.98 3.34
CA LEU A 161 -3.95 -12.77 3.11
C LEU A 161 -3.47 -11.43 3.70
N GLU A 162 -4.23 -10.36 3.50
CA GLU A 162 -3.96 -9.04 4.07
C GLU A 162 -3.89 -9.11 5.59
N THR A 163 -4.90 -9.69 6.23
CA THR A 163 -4.93 -9.80 7.69
C THR A 163 -3.75 -10.63 8.21
N GLY A 164 -3.38 -11.70 7.51
CA GLY A 164 -2.19 -12.49 7.83
C GLY A 164 -0.89 -11.69 7.74
N LEU A 165 -0.72 -10.91 6.67
CA LEU A 165 0.45 -10.06 6.47
C LEU A 165 0.53 -8.93 7.51
N THR A 166 -0.61 -8.33 7.86
CA THR A 166 -0.71 -7.31 8.91
C THR A 166 -0.29 -7.88 10.28
N VAL A 167 -0.80 -9.07 10.64
CA VAL A 167 -0.38 -9.76 11.88
C VAL A 167 1.13 -10.07 11.85
N LEU A 168 1.66 -10.52 10.72
CA LEU A 168 3.08 -10.80 10.56
C LEU A 168 3.94 -9.54 10.73
N ILE A 169 3.55 -8.41 10.14
CA ILE A 169 4.26 -7.13 10.29
C ILE A 169 4.26 -6.70 11.76
N LEU A 170 3.12 -6.74 12.44
CA LEU A 170 3.03 -6.39 13.86
C LEU A 170 3.90 -7.32 14.72
N LEU A 171 3.94 -8.62 14.41
CA LEU A 171 4.78 -9.58 15.10
C LEU A 171 6.27 -9.30 14.88
N VAL A 172 6.69 -9.01 13.65
CA VAL A 172 8.08 -8.62 13.34
C VAL A 172 8.46 -7.34 14.10
N LEU A 173 7.62 -6.30 14.07
CA LEU A 173 7.87 -5.07 14.80
C LEU A 173 7.98 -5.29 16.32
N ALA A 174 7.12 -6.14 16.89
CA ALA A 174 7.19 -6.49 18.31
C ALA A 174 8.48 -7.24 18.66
N LEU A 175 8.93 -8.15 17.79
CA LEU A 175 10.18 -8.88 17.95
C LEU A 175 11.40 -7.95 17.81
N GLU A 176 11.42 -7.06 16.83
CA GLU A 176 12.48 -6.05 16.67
C GLU A 176 12.55 -5.13 17.90
N ALA A 177 11.40 -4.67 18.40
CA ALA A 177 11.32 -3.88 19.63
C ALA A 177 11.92 -4.62 20.84
N LYS A 178 11.56 -5.89 21.02
CA LYS A 178 11.99 -6.71 22.16
C LYS A 178 13.46 -7.13 22.07
N PHE A 179 13.92 -7.57 20.91
CA PHE A 179 15.23 -8.22 20.73
C PHE A 179 16.32 -7.33 20.16
N ILE A 180 15.98 -6.25 19.47
CA ILE A 180 16.96 -5.33 18.87
C ILE A 180 16.94 -4.01 19.63
N PHE A 181 15.80 -3.31 19.62
CA PHE A 181 15.73 -1.94 20.16
C PHE A 181 15.89 -1.92 21.68
N ALA A 182 15.21 -2.80 22.42
CA ALA A 182 15.33 -2.82 23.89
C ALA A 182 16.77 -3.10 24.39
N PRO A 183 17.50 -4.14 23.92
CA PRO A 183 18.88 -4.34 24.34
C PRO A 183 19.84 -3.28 23.81
N ALA A 184 19.65 -2.76 22.59
CA ALA A 184 20.48 -1.67 22.07
C ALA A 184 20.38 -0.42 22.95
N VAL A 185 19.16 -0.01 23.33
CA VAL A 185 18.94 1.13 24.24
C VAL A 185 19.54 0.87 25.62
N ARG A 186 19.45 -0.36 26.14
CA ARG A 186 20.09 -0.73 27.41
C ARG A 186 21.60 -0.62 27.33
N ARG A 187 22.22 -1.10 26.25
CA ARG A 187 23.68 -0.99 26.01
C ARG A 187 24.11 0.46 25.92
N LEU A 188 23.44 1.28 25.11
CA LEU A 188 23.73 2.71 24.99
C LEU A 188 23.68 3.43 26.35
N ARG A 189 22.70 3.11 27.20
CA ARG A 189 22.62 3.69 28.55
C ARG A 189 23.74 3.20 29.48
N LEU A 190 24.20 1.96 29.32
CA LEU A 190 25.35 1.45 30.08
C LEU A 190 26.63 2.13 29.61
N ASP A 191 26.87 2.21 28.30
CA ASP A 191 28.05 2.83 27.71
C ASP A 191 28.15 4.31 28.13
N MET A 192 27.03 5.05 28.12
CA MET A 192 26.98 6.42 28.64
C MET A 192 27.40 6.50 30.12
N ARG A 193 26.88 5.61 30.97
CA ARG A 193 27.23 5.59 32.39
C ARG A 193 28.70 5.20 32.63
N THR A 194 29.25 4.31 31.82
CA THR A 194 30.67 3.92 31.91
C THR A 194 31.58 5.07 31.49
N LEU A 195 31.22 5.82 30.44
CA LEU A 195 31.95 7.02 30.05
C LEU A 195 31.91 8.08 31.15
N GLU A 196 30.73 8.36 31.72
CA GLU A 196 30.59 9.29 32.85
C GLU A 196 31.42 8.83 34.08
N ALA A 197 31.46 7.52 34.35
CA ALA A 197 32.25 6.96 35.45
C ALA A 197 33.76 7.06 35.20
N HIS A 198 34.24 6.79 33.98
CA HIS A 198 35.65 6.95 33.62
C HIS A 198 36.10 8.40 33.72
N ASP A 199 35.28 9.35 33.26
CA ASP A 199 35.56 10.78 33.41
C ASP A 199 35.64 11.17 34.89
N ALA A 200 34.71 10.70 35.72
CA ALA A 200 34.71 10.98 37.16
C ALA A 200 35.89 10.31 37.91
N GLU A 201 36.26 9.09 37.54
CA GLU A 201 37.41 8.38 38.11
C GLU A 201 38.72 9.07 37.72
N MET A 202 38.87 9.47 36.45
CA MET A 202 40.04 10.22 35.99
C MET A 202 40.16 11.55 36.74
N GLU A 203 39.05 12.27 36.96
CA GLU A 203 39.04 13.49 37.77
C GLU A 203 39.47 13.24 39.22
N THR A 204 39.01 12.14 39.80
CA THR A 204 39.37 11.77 41.18
C THR A 204 40.86 11.42 41.27
N LEU A 205 41.39 10.62 40.35
CA LEU A 205 42.81 10.26 40.29
C LEU A 205 43.70 11.47 40.04
N PHE A 206 43.32 12.33 39.09
CA PHE A 206 44.02 13.57 38.79
C PHE A 206 44.08 14.47 40.03
N SER A 207 42.95 14.67 40.70
CA SER A 207 42.82 15.51 41.89
C SER A 207 43.51 14.95 43.14
N ALA A 208 43.51 13.62 43.33
CA ALA A 208 44.09 12.94 44.48
C ALA A 208 45.59 12.63 44.34
N SER A 209 46.16 12.83 43.14
CA SER A 209 47.58 12.58 42.88
C SER A 209 48.48 13.42 43.81
N PRO A 210 49.51 12.80 44.45
CA PRO A 210 50.43 13.51 45.33
C PRO A 210 51.45 14.37 44.56
N THR A 211 51.48 14.29 43.23
CA THR A 211 52.36 15.04 42.35
C THR A 211 51.59 16.19 41.70
N ALA A 212 52.23 17.36 41.58
CA ALA A 212 51.65 18.49 40.85
C ALA A 212 51.50 18.14 39.35
N MET A 213 50.28 18.18 38.84
CA MET A 213 49.96 17.85 37.45
C MET A 213 49.20 19.00 36.77
N PHE A 214 49.58 19.26 35.52
CA PHE A 214 48.91 20.21 34.63
C PHE A 214 48.52 19.47 33.36
N LEU A 215 47.26 19.61 32.95
CA LEU A 215 46.78 19.21 31.64
C LEU A 215 46.86 20.43 30.74
N VAL A 216 47.57 20.32 29.62
CA VAL A 216 47.90 21.45 28.74
C VAL A 216 47.45 21.12 27.32
N ASP A 217 46.91 22.11 26.61
CA ASP A 217 46.61 22.00 25.19
C ASP A 217 47.91 21.89 24.38
N GLU A 218 48.02 20.87 23.55
CA GLU A 218 49.27 20.59 22.83
C GLU A 218 49.62 21.70 21.82
N ALA A 219 48.62 22.33 21.19
CA ALA A 219 48.84 23.32 20.14
C ALA A 219 49.05 24.74 20.69
N ALA A 220 48.25 25.14 21.67
CA ALA A 220 48.27 26.47 22.26
C ALA A 220 49.16 26.59 23.50
N LEU A 221 49.64 25.46 24.04
CA LEU A 221 50.33 25.36 25.32
C LEU A 221 49.54 26.01 26.47
N THR A 222 48.22 26.07 26.40
CA THR A 222 47.37 26.65 27.43
C THR A 222 46.97 25.61 28.46
N ILE A 223 46.94 25.98 29.74
CA ILE A 223 46.55 25.08 30.82
C ILE A 223 45.04 24.84 30.73
N ILE A 224 44.67 23.60 30.46
CA ILE A 224 43.28 23.14 30.41
C ILE A 224 42.80 22.85 31.84
N ARG A 225 43.60 22.13 32.65
CA ARG A 225 43.30 21.78 34.05
C ARG A 225 44.59 21.66 34.87
N CYS A 226 44.48 21.81 36.19
CA CYS A 226 45.56 21.50 37.13
C CYS A 226 44.98 20.82 38.38
N ASN A 227 45.75 19.96 39.03
CA ASN A 227 45.28 19.26 40.22
C ASN A 227 45.53 20.05 41.50
N ARG A 228 44.93 19.60 42.61
CA ARG A 228 45.05 20.28 43.92
C ARG A 228 46.50 20.46 44.37
N LYS A 229 47.38 19.52 44.05
CA LYS A 229 48.81 19.62 44.39
C LYS A 229 49.52 20.71 43.59
N ALA A 230 49.18 20.86 42.31
CA ALA A 230 49.67 21.93 41.46
C ALA A 230 49.20 23.31 41.96
N GLU A 231 47.92 23.45 42.33
CA GLU A 231 47.40 24.69 42.94
C GLU A 231 48.19 25.09 44.18
N GLN A 232 48.46 24.13 45.07
CA GLN A 232 49.26 24.35 46.29
C GLN A 232 50.71 24.73 45.98
N LEU A 233 51.31 24.13 44.95
CA LEU A 233 52.70 24.40 44.56
C LEU A 233 52.86 25.81 43.98
N ILE A 234 51.92 26.24 43.14
CA ILE A 234 51.95 27.56 42.49
C ILE A 234 51.39 28.65 43.42
N GLY A 235 50.53 28.29 44.38
CA GLY A 235 49.91 29.23 45.33
C GLY A 235 48.75 30.03 44.75
N CYS A 236 48.17 29.58 43.63
CA CYS A 236 47.05 30.20 42.92
C CYS A 236 45.95 29.16 42.67
N GLY A 237 44.68 29.56 42.68
CA GLY A 237 43.55 28.65 42.43
C GLY A 237 43.44 28.23 40.97
N ALA A 238 42.87 27.05 40.69
CA ALA A 238 42.73 26.52 39.33
C ALA A 238 42.01 27.46 38.36
N GLU A 239 41.00 28.21 38.82
CA GLU A 239 40.29 29.18 37.98
C GLU A 239 41.19 30.30 37.45
N TYR A 240 42.24 30.68 38.19
CA TYR A 240 43.21 31.69 37.75
C TYR A 240 44.22 31.13 36.74
N LEU A 241 44.54 29.84 36.86
CA LEU A 241 45.52 29.15 36.03
C LEU A 241 44.93 28.60 34.73
N GLN A 242 43.62 28.31 34.71
CA GLN A 242 42.93 27.85 33.49
C GLN A 242 43.05 28.86 32.36
N GLN A 243 43.24 28.35 31.14
CA GLN A 243 43.41 29.11 29.89
C GLN A 243 44.65 30.02 29.82
N ARG A 244 45.52 30.02 30.85
CA ARG A 244 46.81 30.70 30.76
C ARG A 244 47.84 29.84 30.02
N PRO A 245 48.81 30.45 29.31
CA PRO A 245 49.93 29.73 28.74
C PRO A 245 50.74 29.04 29.85
N PHE A 246 50.98 27.74 29.71
CA PHE A 246 51.84 26.97 30.61
C PHE A 246 53.27 27.53 30.64
N SER A 247 53.72 28.17 29.55
CA SER A 247 55.00 28.87 29.49
C SER A 247 55.19 29.93 30.57
N ASP A 248 54.10 30.53 31.05
CA ASP A 248 54.16 31.58 32.07
C ASP A 248 54.57 31.03 33.44
N LEU A 249 54.38 29.73 33.67
CA LEU A 249 54.76 29.03 34.90
C LEU A 249 56.20 28.46 34.86
N LEU A 250 56.87 28.53 33.71
CA LEU A 250 58.21 27.95 33.53
C LEU A 250 59.29 29.02 33.64
N ASP A 251 60.22 28.86 34.59
CA ASP A 251 61.39 29.74 34.67
C ASP A 251 62.38 29.42 33.55
N CYS A 252 62.49 30.35 32.59
CA CYS A 252 63.41 30.30 31.47
C CYS A 252 64.90 30.25 31.86
N ARG A 253 65.27 30.49 33.12
CA ARG A 253 66.66 30.40 33.57
C ARG A 253 67.17 28.96 33.59
N HIS A 254 66.26 27.98 33.65
CA HIS A 254 66.62 26.57 33.55
C HIS A 254 66.68 26.12 32.09
N GLU A 255 67.82 25.52 31.71
CA GLU A 255 68.10 25.07 30.35
C GLU A 255 67.04 24.11 29.79
N VAL A 256 66.51 23.23 30.64
CA VAL A 256 65.47 22.25 30.30
C VAL A 256 64.17 22.94 29.85
N ASN A 257 63.78 24.04 30.52
CA ASN A 257 62.55 24.77 30.20
C ASN A 257 62.66 25.51 28.84
N ARG A 258 63.85 26.01 28.51
CA ARG A 258 64.11 26.66 27.22
C ARG A 258 64.00 25.66 26.06
N LEU A 259 64.55 24.46 26.27
CA LEU A 259 64.48 23.37 25.30
C LEU A 259 63.03 22.92 25.06
N PHE A 260 62.25 22.80 26.13
CA PHE A 260 60.83 22.40 26.08
C PHE A 260 59.96 23.42 25.33
N LEU A 261 60.18 24.73 25.55
CA LEU A 261 59.40 25.79 24.89
C LEU A 261 59.82 26.04 23.43
N GLY A 262 60.80 25.30 22.91
CA GLY A 262 61.35 25.52 21.57
C GLY A 262 61.94 26.93 21.40
N GLN A 263 62.34 27.58 22.50
CA GLN A 263 62.81 28.96 22.49
C GLN A 263 64.33 29.03 22.32
N ASP A 264 64.74 29.61 21.20
CA ASP A 264 66.11 30.06 20.89
C ASP A 264 66.64 30.97 22.04
N PRO A 265 67.90 30.86 22.51
CA PRO A 265 68.42 31.55 23.71
C PRO A 265 68.37 33.09 23.68
N HIS A 266 67.90 33.68 22.59
CA HIS A 266 67.89 35.12 22.32
C HIS A 266 66.50 35.78 22.24
N ARG A 267 65.38 35.05 22.43
CA ARG A 267 64.05 35.68 22.57
C ARG A 267 63.69 35.96 24.04
N ARG A 268 63.20 37.18 24.32
CA ARG A 268 62.86 37.66 25.66
C ARG A 268 61.72 36.83 26.27
N CYS A 269 61.95 36.30 27.46
CA CYS A 269 60.91 35.69 28.26
C CYS A 269 59.84 36.70 28.68
N PRO A 270 58.55 36.31 28.66
CA PRO A 270 57.53 37.08 29.35
C PRO A 270 57.92 37.14 30.83
N ARG A 271 57.94 38.36 31.38
CA ARG A 271 58.14 38.56 32.82
C ARG A 271 56.85 38.11 33.50
N GLY A 272 56.92 37.04 34.28
CA GLY A 272 55.81 36.63 35.14
C GLY A 272 55.43 37.73 36.14
N PRO A 273 54.17 37.73 36.57
CA PRO A 273 53.79 37.60 37.97
C PRO A 273 53.68 36.14 38.40
#